data_AF-A0ABC8KCN2-F1
#
_entry.id   AF-A0ABC8KCN2-F1
#
_cell.length_a   1.000
_cell.length_b   1.000
_cell.length_c   1.000
_cell.angle_alpha   90.00
_cell.angle_beta   90.00
_cell.angle_gamma   90.00
#
_symmetry.space_group_name_H-M   'P 1'
#
loop_
_entity.id
_entity.type
_entity.pdbx_description
1 polymer ?
#
loop_
_entity_poly.entity_id
_entity_poly.type
_entity_poly.pdbx_seq_one_letter_code
_entity_poly.pdbx_strand_id
1 'polypeptide(L)' 'MAAGKDSSWDDIKNEGIDLEKIPIEEVFTQLRCTREGLTSDEGHTRLEIFGPNKLEEKKANTFK' A
#
# COMPACT_ATOMS: atom_id res chain seq x y z
N MET A 1 7.72 2.75 25.29
CA MET A 1 8.25 1.89 24.22
C MET A 1 7.11 1.55 23.27
N ALA A 2 7.25 1.82 21.97
CA ALA A 2 6.37 1.27 20.93
C ALA A 2 7.09 1.32 19.57
N ALA A 3 8.19 0.60 19.47
CA ALA A 3 8.79 0.24 18.19
C ALA A 3 8.09 -1.04 17.70
N GLY A 4 7.55 -1.03 16.49
CA GLY A 4 6.89 -2.20 15.89
C GLY A 4 5.55 -1.89 15.22
N LYS A 5 5.46 -0.82 14.41
CA LYS A 5 4.23 -0.52 13.65
C LYS A 5 4.50 0.04 12.25
N ASP A 6 5.64 -0.33 11.69
CA ASP A 6 6.15 0.07 10.38
C ASP A 6 6.26 -1.14 9.43
N SER A 7 6.34 -2.37 9.94
CA SER A 7 6.59 -3.57 9.12
C SER A 7 5.45 -3.91 8.14
N SER A 8 4.18 -3.76 8.54
CA SER A 8 3.03 -4.23 7.74
C SER A 8 2.78 -3.45 6.43
N TRP A 9 3.12 -2.17 6.37
CA TRP A 9 2.94 -1.38 5.15
C TRP A 9 4.12 -1.54 4.18
N ASP A 10 5.28 -1.96 4.68
CA ASP A 10 6.48 -2.19 3.87
C ASP A 10 6.29 -3.40 2.94
N ASP A 11 5.68 -4.47 3.46
CA ASP A 11 5.28 -5.63 2.65
C ASP A 11 4.29 -5.26 1.53
N ILE A 12 3.40 -4.28 1.76
CA ILE A 12 2.45 -3.81 0.74
C ILE A 12 3.16 -2.93 -0.30
N LYS A 13 4.14 -2.11 0.12
CA LYS A 13 4.93 -1.26 -0.78
C LYS A 13 5.85 -2.05 -1.70
N ASN A 14 6.43 -3.13 -1.19
CA ASN A 14 7.36 -3.98 -1.94
C ASN A 14 6.66 -5.14 -2.65
N GLU A 15 5.33 -5.12 -2.76
CA GLU A 15 4.54 -6.19 -3.41
C GLU A 15 4.78 -7.58 -2.78
N GLY A 16 5.18 -7.64 -1.50
CA GLY A 16 5.43 -8.87 -0.75
C GLY A 16 4.15 -9.66 -0.44
N ILE A 17 2.98 -9.01 -0.57
CA ILE A 17 1.67 -9.61 -0.38
C ILE A 17 0.90 -9.59 -1.70
N ASP A 18 0.58 -10.79 -2.20
CA ASP A 18 -0.24 -10.98 -3.39
C ASP A 18 -1.73 -10.83 -3.02
N LEU A 19 -2.24 -9.60 -3.17
CA LEU A 19 -3.62 -9.25 -2.81
C LEU A 19 -4.68 -9.95 -3.68
N GLU A 20 -4.30 -10.54 -4.82
CA GLU A 20 -5.21 -11.21 -5.75
C GLU A 20 -5.48 -12.66 -5.37
N LYS A 21 -4.56 -13.30 -4.63
CA LYS A 21 -4.67 -14.72 -4.23
C LYS A 21 -5.25 -14.96 -2.84
N ILE A 22 -5.44 -13.91 -2.05
CA ILE A 22 -5.95 -14.01 -0.68
C ILE A 22 -7.47 -13.75 -0.63
N PRO A 23 -8.19 -14.28 0.37
CA PRO A 23 -9.61 -13.98 0.53
C PRO A 23 -9.81 -12.49 0.84
N ILE A 24 -10.96 -11.95 0.42
CA ILE A 24 -11.28 -10.52 0.55
C ILE A 24 -11.25 -10.01 2.00
N GLU A 25 -11.56 -10.88 2.97
CA GLU A 25 -11.51 -10.53 4.39
C GLU A 25 -10.07 -10.24 4.85
N GLU A 26 -9.10 -10.99 4.35
CA GLU A 26 -7.68 -10.76 4.62
C GLU A 26 -7.18 -9.51 3.89
N VAL A 27 -7.71 -9.20 2.70
CA VAL A 27 -7.40 -7.94 2.00
C VAL A 27 -7.75 -6.73 2.87
N PHE A 28 -8.92 -6.74 3.53
CA PHE A 28 -9.32 -5.67 4.44
C PHE A 28 -8.40 -5.54 5.66
N THR A 29 -7.97 -6.67 6.22
CA THR A 29 -7.01 -6.71 7.33
C THR A 29 -5.66 -6.14 6.92
N GLN A 30 -5.12 -6.57 5.77
CA GLN A 30 -3.82 -6.14 5.25
C GLN A 30 -3.84 -4.65 4.86
N LEU A 31 -4.87 -4.21 4.13
CA LEU A 31 -5.02 -2.81 3.72
C LEU A 31 -5.53 -1.89 4.83
N ARG A 32 -5.88 -2.45 6.00
CA ARG A 32 -6.42 -1.77 7.17
C ARG A 32 -7.60 -0.86 6.81
N CYS A 33 -8.51 -1.36 5.97
CA CYS A 33 -9.70 -0.65 5.54
C CYS A 33 -10.97 -1.47 5.83
N THR A 34 -12.12 -0.79 5.82
CA THR A 34 -13.41 -1.46 6.01
C THR A 34 -14.11 -1.69 4.67
N ARG A 35 -15.21 -2.45 4.68
CA ARG A 35 -16.07 -2.61 3.49
C ARG A 35 -16.71 -1.30 3.04
N GLU A 36 -16.86 -0.33 3.95
CA GLU A 36 -17.37 1.01 3.65
C GLU A 36 -16.27 1.93 3.08
N GLY A 37 -15.02 1.47 3.10
CA GLY A 37 -13.87 2.17 2.57
C GLY A 37 -12.97 2.76 3.67
N LEU A 38 -12.31 3.87 3.31
CA LEU A 38 -11.46 4.67 4.18
C LEU A 38 -12.13 6.02 4.46
N THR A 39 -11.90 6.56 5.64
CA THR A 39 -12.23 7.95 5.93
C THR A 39 -11.30 8.92 5.19
N SER A 40 -11.68 10.19 5.08
CA SER A 40 -10.85 11.20 4.41
C SER A 40 -9.49 11.40 5.07
N ASP A 41 -9.42 11.27 6.40
CA ASP A 41 -8.19 11.40 7.19
C ASP A 41 -7.23 10.21 6.95
N GLU A 42 -7.77 8.99 6.94
CA GLU A 42 -7.00 7.79 6.60
C GLU A 42 -6.49 7.83 5.14
N GLY A 43 -7.30 8.35 4.22
CA GLY A 43 -6.91 8.58 2.84
C GLY A 43 -5.74 9.57 2.73
N HIS A 44 -5.76 10.65 3.52
CA HIS A 44 -4.66 11.62 3.56
C HIS A 44 -3.38 11.01 4.11
N THR A 45 -3.49 10.29 5.24
CA THR A 45 -2.35 9.56 5.84
C THR A 45 -1.74 8.57 4.84
N ARG A 46 -2.57 7.87 4.07
CA ARG A 46 -2.10 6.93 3.04
C ARG A 46 -1.38 7.64 1.89
N LEU A 47 -1.86 8.81 1.47
CA LEU A 47 -1.17 9.62 0.46
C LEU A 47 0.20 10.10 0.95
N GLU A 48 0.35 10.43 2.23
CA GLU A 48 1.65 10.80 2.80
C GLU A 48 2.61 9.60 2.87
N ILE A 49 2.09 8.40 3.14
CA ILE A 49 2.89 7.17 3.25
C ILE A 49 3.30 6.62 1.87
N PHE A 50 2.35 6.54 0.93
CA PHE A 50 2.53 5.89 -0.38
C PHE A 50 2.85 6.87 -1.50
N GLY A 51 2.60 8.17 -1.30
CA GLY A 51 2.67 9.16 -2.35
C GLY A 51 1.46 9.15 -3.28
N PRO A 52 1.40 10.10 -4.22
CA PRO A 52 0.36 10.11 -5.25
C PRO A 52 0.46 8.87 -6.13
N ASN A 53 -0.69 8.29 -6.51
CA ASN A 53 -0.76 7.18 -7.46
C ASN A 53 -0.25 7.64 -8.83
N LYS A 54 1.06 7.51 -9.06
CA LYS A 54 1.72 7.83 -10.31
C LYS A 54 2.26 6.54 -10.90
N LEU A 55 1.93 6.30 -12.17
CA LEU A 55 2.60 5.26 -12.94
C LEU A 55 4.10 5.58 -12.95
N GLU A 56 4.91 4.67 -12.44
CA GLU A 56 6.35 4.84 -12.48
C GLU A 56 6.76 4.97 -13.95
N GLU A 57 7.36 6.11 -14.30
CA GLU A 57 7.90 6.31 -15.64
C GLU A 57 9.08 5.35 -15.77
N LYS A 58 8.85 4.17 -16.36
CA LYS A 58 9.93 3.30 -16.83
C LYS A 58 10.74 4.10 -17.85
N LYS A 59 11.79 4.77 -17.38
CA LYS A 59 12.81 5.31 -18.27
C LYS A 59 13.42 4.11 -18.96
N ALA A 60 13.01 3.86 -20.20
CA ALA A 60 13.77 3.02 -21.09
C ALA A 60 15.13 3.68 -21.23
N ASN A 61 16.12 3.23 -20.45
CA ASN A 61 17.52 3.51 -20.72
C ASN A 61 17.85 2.79 -22.03
N THR A 62 17.49 3.40 -23.15
CA THR A 62 18.06 3.08 -24.44
C THR A 62 19.51 3.54 -24.38
N PHE A 63 20.38 2.73 -23.78
CA PHE A 63 21.81 2.88 -24.03
C PHE A 63 22.03 2.53 -25.50
N LYS A 64 22.43 3.58 -26.24
CA LYS A 64 22.93 3.52 -27.60
C LYS A 64 24.29 2.84 -27.63
#